data_AF-A0A1J7JEL4-F1
#
_entry.id   AF-A0A1J7JEL4-F1
#
_cell.length_a   1.000
_cell.length_b   1.000
_cell.length_c   1.000
_cell.angle_alpha   90.00
_cell.angle_beta   90.00
_cell.angle_gamma   90.00
#
_symmetry.space_group_name_H-M   'P 1'
#
loop_
_entity.id
_entity.type
_entity.pdbx_description
1 polymer ?
#
loop_
_entity_poly.entity_id
_entity_poly.type
_entity_poly.pdbx_seq_one_letter_code
_entity_poly.pdbx_strand_id
1 'polypeptide(L)'
;MASHTSAVRQLCVAPLSSPYSLLPRAHTYVLVTALIVPLPRGWLFRAALAAFTTRTAIFAIDAAVILHSVSGMATAITEPVPMDAVVVLEILGLAVIVACWLLLASSRAGESSARPLIRVWATLVTIGSILAFVSVAKLGTLVAAGDPDTTMAHEDCEGIWMDELDVFGAAENVIVLGLTGWKFAWLEHRVGVPSLLFTAIALLGISAPKKRRATARRVDMEHNPHEISVDEHSALQSQLHPIKKVFEVLLWLVVPAMAILLIVSTEQYLLTMSSHIPSVEKMSSVGQWGVWAATGAVLVATLINAVREKMGLQKEGMKPVGDKSDTVII
;
A
#
# COMPACT_ATOMS: atom_id res chain seq x y z
N MET A 1 -12.72 -50.21 -2.46
CA MET A 1 -12.84 -48.74 -2.55
C MET A 1 -11.46 -48.16 -2.31
N ALA A 2 -10.69 -47.95 -3.37
CA ALA A 2 -9.39 -47.29 -3.27
C ALA A 2 -9.66 -45.79 -3.10
N SER A 3 -9.28 -45.23 -1.95
CA SER A 3 -9.27 -43.78 -1.78
C SER A 3 -8.16 -43.23 -2.67
N HIS A 4 -8.54 -42.58 -3.77
CA HIS A 4 -7.62 -41.72 -4.50
C HIS A 4 -7.28 -40.52 -3.62
N THR A 5 -6.27 -40.66 -2.78
CA THR A 5 -5.59 -39.53 -2.15
C THR A 5 -4.68 -38.92 -3.20
N SER A 6 -5.25 -38.04 -4.03
CA SER A 6 -4.48 -37.18 -4.92
C SER A 6 -3.45 -36.42 -4.09
N ALA A 7 -2.16 -36.67 -4.31
CA ALA A 7 -1.09 -35.98 -3.60
C ALA A 7 -1.22 -34.47 -3.83
N VAL A 8 -1.63 -33.74 -2.79
CA VAL A 8 -1.82 -32.29 -2.85
C VAL A 8 -0.46 -31.66 -2.60
N ARG A 9 0.14 -31.03 -3.63
CA ARG A 9 1.42 -30.34 -3.49
C ARG A 9 1.33 -29.17 -2.53
N GLN A 10 2.32 -29.07 -1.66
CA GLN A 10 2.44 -28.03 -0.65
C GLN A 10 3.78 -27.31 -0.86
N LEU A 11 3.72 -25.98 -0.98
CA LEU A 11 4.87 -25.11 -0.87
C LEU A 11 5.13 -24.87 0.61
N CYS A 12 6.32 -25.21 1.09
CA CYS A 12 6.76 -24.91 2.44
C CYS A 12 7.00 -23.40 2.57
N VAL A 13 6.25 -22.74 3.44
CA VAL A 13 6.32 -21.29 3.63
C VAL A 13 6.60 -20.97 5.10
N ALA A 14 7.68 -20.23 5.35
CA ALA A 14 8.03 -19.79 6.68
C ALA A 14 7.31 -18.45 7.00
N PRO A 15 6.55 -18.34 8.11
CA PRO A 15 5.95 -17.09 8.55
C PRO A 15 7.03 -16.21 9.19
N LEU A 16 7.89 -15.63 8.35
CA LEU A 16 9.14 -14.99 8.79
C LEU A 16 8.95 -13.60 9.41
N SER A 17 7.76 -13.00 9.36
CA SER A 17 7.67 -11.54 9.53
C SER A 17 6.55 -11.03 10.45
N SER A 18 6.93 -10.07 11.31
CA SER A 18 6.05 -9.18 12.11
C SER A 18 4.79 -8.65 11.38
N PRO A 19 4.81 -8.37 10.06
CA PRO A 19 3.61 -8.06 9.27
C PRO A 19 2.42 -9.03 9.43
N TYR A 20 2.65 -10.31 9.74
CA TYR A 20 1.58 -11.30 9.95
C TYR A 20 0.91 -11.19 11.32
N SER A 21 1.59 -10.57 12.29
CA SER A 21 1.06 -10.37 13.62
C SER A 21 -0.23 -9.54 13.57
N LEU A 22 -1.20 -9.92 14.39
CA LEU A 22 -2.52 -9.29 14.44
C LEU A 22 -2.43 -7.79 14.65
N LEU A 23 -1.50 -7.36 15.52
CA LEU A 23 -1.39 -5.99 15.97
C LEU A 23 -0.90 -5.02 14.84
N PRO A 24 0.16 -5.32 14.08
CA PRO A 24 0.52 -4.56 12.86
C PRO A 24 -0.58 -4.52 11.77
N ARG A 25 -1.34 -5.60 11.58
CA ARG A 25 -2.45 -5.64 10.61
C ARG A 25 -3.62 -4.75 11.06
N ALA A 26 -4.08 -4.94 12.30
CA ALA A 26 -5.11 -4.10 12.91
C ALA A 26 -4.75 -2.61 12.84
N HIS A 27 -3.49 -2.27 13.13
CA HIS A 27 -2.98 -0.91 13.00
C HIS A 27 -3.12 -0.38 11.56
N THR A 28 -2.75 -1.19 10.57
CA THR A 28 -2.87 -0.82 9.15
C THR A 28 -4.33 -0.57 8.77
N TYR A 29 -5.26 -1.41 9.23
CA TYR A 29 -6.70 -1.23 8.96
C TYR A 29 -7.27 0.03 9.63
N VAL A 30 -6.83 0.35 10.84
CA VAL A 30 -7.19 1.61 11.52
C VAL A 30 -6.69 2.82 10.73
N LEU A 31 -5.45 2.77 10.22
CA LEU A 31 -4.90 3.84 9.38
C LEU A 31 -5.68 4.00 8.07
N VAL A 32 -5.98 2.90 7.37
CA VAL A 32 -6.78 2.90 6.13
C VAL A 32 -8.15 3.52 6.41
N THR A 33 -8.81 3.11 7.49
CA THR A 33 -10.12 3.65 7.90
C THR A 33 -10.04 5.15 8.16
N ALA A 34 -9.02 5.61 8.90
CA ALA A 34 -8.81 7.03 9.19
C ALA A 34 -8.55 7.89 7.94
N LEU A 35 -8.03 7.28 6.86
CA LEU A 35 -7.74 7.96 5.60
C LEU A 35 -8.92 7.97 4.62
N ILE A 36 -9.75 6.94 4.65
CA ILE A 36 -10.95 6.82 3.79
C ILE A 36 -12.13 7.57 4.41
N VAL A 37 -12.37 7.41 5.71
CA VAL A 37 -13.51 8.04 6.40
C VAL A 37 -13.32 9.56 6.47
N PRO A 38 -14.35 10.38 6.19
CA PRO A 38 -14.26 11.83 6.27
C PRO A 38 -14.18 12.36 7.71
N LEU A 39 -13.08 12.11 8.41
CA LEU A 39 -12.80 12.69 9.74
C LEU A 39 -12.55 14.20 9.67
N PRO A 40 -12.89 15.03 10.67
CA PRO A 40 -12.65 16.48 10.62
C PRO A 40 -11.19 16.83 10.26
N ARG A 41 -10.99 17.95 9.55
CA ARG A 41 -9.65 18.43 9.17
C ARG A 41 -8.83 18.60 10.46
N GLY A 42 -7.75 17.85 10.60
CA GLY A 42 -6.97 17.84 11.84
C GLY A 42 -5.64 17.13 11.73
N TRP A 43 -4.87 17.20 12.82
CA TRP A 43 -3.57 16.57 12.99
C TRP A 43 -3.63 15.05 12.80
N LEU A 44 -4.72 14.41 13.22
CA LEU A 44 -4.92 12.97 13.14
C LEU A 44 -4.84 12.45 11.70
N PHE A 45 -5.50 13.11 10.74
CA PHE A 45 -5.44 12.73 9.33
C PHE A 45 -4.01 12.85 8.77
N ARG A 46 -3.29 13.92 9.13
CA ARG A 46 -1.91 14.13 8.68
C ARG A 46 -0.96 13.07 9.24
N ALA A 47 -1.12 12.74 10.52
CA ALA A 47 -0.31 11.72 11.17
C ALA A 47 -0.63 10.32 10.65
N ALA A 48 -1.92 9.99 10.46
CA ALA A 48 -2.32 8.74 9.84
C ALA A 48 -1.76 8.61 8.42
N LEU A 49 -1.81 9.70 7.64
CA LEU A 49 -1.25 9.74 6.29
C LEU A 49 0.26 9.51 6.32
N ALA A 50 0.97 10.23 7.17
CA ALA A 50 2.42 10.07 7.31
C ALA A 50 2.78 8.64 7.71
N ALA A 51 2.20 8.09 8.78
CA ALA A 51 2.47 6.74 9.24
C ALA A 51 2.15 5.68 8.17
N PHE A 52 1.00 5.82 7.49
CA PHE A 52 0.59 4.91 6.43
C PHE A 52 1.52 4.99 5.21
N THR A 53 1.89 6.20 4.77
CA THR A 53 2.78 6.38 3.61
C THR A 53 4.18 5.84 3.87
N THR A 54 4.75 6.08 5.06
CA THR A 54 6.06 5.53 5.45
C THR A 54 6.03 4.01 5.46
N ARG A 55 5.02 3.42 6.11
CA ARG A 55 4.86 1.96 6.20
C ARG A 55 4.72 1.31 4.82
N THR A 56 3.88 1.86 3.96
CA THR A 56 3.62 1.30 2.62
C THR A 56 4.77 1.54 1.64
N ALA A 57 5.58 2.58 1.84
CA ALA A 57 6.83 2.76 1.09
C ALA A 57 7.85 1.66 1.39
N ILE A 58 7.97 1.24 2.66
CA ILE A 58 8.83 0.11 3.05
C ILE A 58 8.36 -1.17 2.36
N PHE A 59 7.06 -1.46 2.41
CA PHE A 59 6.50 -2.64 1.72
C PHE A 59 6.67 -2.59 0.20
N ALA A 60 6.67 -1.40 -0.42
CA ALA A 60 6.92 -1.28 -1.85
C ALA A 60 8.37 -1.65 -2.22
N ILE A 61 9.34 -1.33 -1.35
CA ILE A 61 10.74 -1.75 -1.50
C ILE A 61 10.86 -3.26 -1.26
N ASP A 62 10.20 -3.76 -0.21
CA ASP A 62 10.18 -5.18 0.13
C ASP A 62 9.61 -6.05 -1.01
N ALA A 63 8.58 -5.58 -1.70
CA ALA A 63 8.04 -6.24 -2.90
C ALA A 63 9.10 -6.45 -4.00
N ALA A 64 10.05 -5.52 -4.16
CA ALA A 64 11.14 -5.66 -5.12
C ALA A 64 12.17 -6.71 -4.68
N VAL A 65 12.48 -6.75 -3.37
CA VAL A 65 13.38 -7.75 -2.79
C VAL A 65 12.78 -9.15 -2.92
N ILE A 66 11.50 -9.30 -2.59
CA ILE A 66 10.75 -10.55 -2.76
C ILE A 66 10.75 -10.99 -4.22
N LEU A 67 10.47 -10.08 -5.17
CA LEU A 67 10.48 -10.44 -6.59
C LEU A 67 11.87 -10.90 -7.05
N HIS A 68 12.93 -10.26 -6.56
CA HIS A 68 14.30 -10.65 -6.86
C HIS A 68 14.60 -12.06 -6.34
N SER A 69 14.28 -12.34 -5.08
CA SER A 69 14.42 -13.67 -4.47
C SER A 69 13.62 -14.74 -5.25
N VAL A 70 12.34 -14.47 -5.53
CA VAL A 70 11.47 -15.39 -6.29
C VAL A 70 11.96 -15.62 -7.71
N SER A 71 12.55 -14.61 -8.35
CA SER A 71 13.11 -14.76 -9.69
C SER A 71 14.42 -15.55 -9.71
N GLY A 72 15.15 -15.60 -8.59
CA GLY A 72 16.37 -16.39 -8.41
C GLY A 72 16.14 -17.87 -8.11
N MET A 73 14.92 -18.25 -7.69
CA MET A 73 14.54 -19.65 -7.44
C MET A 73 14.39 -20.42 -8.75
N ALA A 74 15.52 -20.80 -9.33
CA ALA A 74 15.59 -21.65 -10.52
C ALA A 74 15.34 -23.12 -10.12
N THR A 75 14.09 -23.55 -10.18
CA THR A 75 13.64 -24.97 -10.23
C THR A 75 13.88 -25.88 -9.00
N ALA A 76 14.75 -25.53 -8.06
CA ALA A 76 14.95 -26.30 -6.83
C ALA A 76 14.04 -25.74 -5.72
N ILE A 77 12.95 -26.45 -5.42
CA ILE A 77 11.95 -26.11 -4.37
C ILE A 77 12.48 -26.55 -2.99
N THR A 78 13.77 -26.39 -2.72
CA THR A 78 14.35 -26.81 -1.43
C THR A 78 14.35 -25.69 -0.40
N GLU A 79 14.26 -24.43 -0.83
CA GLU A 79 14.20 -23.28 0.09
C GLU A 79 12.74 -22.87 0.35
N PRO A 80 12.36 -22.63 1.63
CA PRO A 80 11.03 -22.16 1.96
C PRO A 80 10.79 -20.79 1.34
N VAL A 81 9.66 -20.64 0.67
CA VAL A 81 9.29 -19.37 0.07
C VAL A 81 8.87 -18.40 1.19
N PRO A 82 9.25 -17.12 1.14
CA PRO A 82 8.79 -16.14 2.12
C PRO A 82 7.28 -15.93 1.97
N MET A 83 6.52 -16.18 3.05
CA MET A 83 5.08 -15.89 3.13
C MET A 83 4.81 -14.42 2.77
N ASP A 84 5.75 -13.53 3.12
CA ASP A 84 5.68 -12.07 3.07
C ASP A 84 5.09 -11.50 1.77
N ALA A 85 5.27 -12.19 0.64
CA ALA A 85 4.67 -11.81 -0.65
C ALA A 85 3.14 -11.57 -0.57
N VAL A 86 2.42 -12.40 0.19
CA VAL A 86 0.95 -12.31 0.32
C VAL A 86 0.53 -11.07 1.10
N VAL A 87 1.13 -10.82 2.26
CA VAL A 87 0.82 -9.64 3.08
C VAL A 87 1.30 -8.37 2.40
N VAL A 88 2.45 -8.39 1.76
CA VAL A 88 2.95 -7.25 0.97
C VAL A 88 1.96 -6.92 -0.14
N LEU A 89 1.43 -7.93 -0.86
CA LEU A 89 0.38 -7.73 -1.87
C LEU A 89 -0.88 -7.11 -1.28
N GLU A 90 -1.38 -7.60 -0.14
CA GLU A 90 -2.55 -7.03 0.53
C GLU A 90 -2.32 -5.57 0.94
N ILE A 91 -1.25 -5.29 1.67
CA ILE A 91 -0.98 -3.96 2.22
C ILE A 91 -0.76 -2.95 1.09
N LEU A 92 -0.06 -3.33 0.03
CA LEU A 92 0.10 -2.48 -1.15
C LEU A 92 -1.21 -2.32 -1.93
N GLY A 93 -2.04 -3.35 -2.01
CA GLY A 93 -3.40 -3.25 -2.54
C GLY A 93 -4.25 -2.21 -1.81
N LEU A 94 -4.24 -2.25 -0.46
CA LEU A 94 -4.89 -1.23 0.37
C LEU A 94 -4.27 0.15 0.17
N ALA A 95 -2.94 0.22 0.03
CA ALA A 95 -2.22 1.47 -0.23
C ALA A 95 -2.65 2.12 -1.54
N VAL A 96 -2.81 1.32 -2.59
CA VAL A 96 -3.27 1.78 -3.90
C VAL A 96 -4.72 2.26 -3.84
N ILE A 97 -5.60 1.56 -3.12
CA ILE A 97 -6.99 2.03 -2.91
C ILE A 97 -7.01 3.38 -2.19
N VAL A 98 -6.21 3.54 -1.13
CA VAL A 98 -6.05 4.81 -0.43
C VAL A 98 -5.45 5.87 -1.36
N ALA A 99 -4.50 5.53 -2.21
CA ALA A 99 -3.93 6.45 -3.19
C ALA A 99 -4.99 6.93 -4.20
N CYS A 100 -5.82 6.02 -4.74
CA CYS A 100 -6.96 6.37 -5.59
C CYS A 100 -7.91 7.33 -4.86
N TRP A 101 -8.25 7.02 -3.62
CA TRP A 101 -9.11 7.87 -2.79
C TRP A 101 -8.55 9.28 -2.65
N LEU A 102 -7.29 9.39 -2.25
CA LEU A 102 -6.63 10.66 -2.01
C LEU A 102 -6.43 11.48 -3.29
N LEU A 103 -6.19 10.82 -4.44
CA LEU A 103 -5.96 11.51 -5.70
C LEU A 103 -7.24 11.94 -6.43
N LEU A 104 -8.30 11.14 -6.34
CA LEU A 104 -9.50 11.29 -7.18
C LEU A 104 -10.72 11.83 -6.42
N ALA A 105 -10.94 11.40 -5.18
CA ALA A 105 -12.15 11.73 -4.42
C ALA A 105 -11.92 12.74 -3.29
N SER A 106 -10.75 12.71 -2.65
CA SER A 106 -10.47 13.54 -1.49
C SER A 106 -10.22 15.01 -1.87
N SER A 107 -11.20 15.86 -1.56
CA SER A 107 -11.05 17.33 -1.64
C SER A 107 -9.89 17.84 -0.77
N ARG A 108 -9.63 17.17 0.36
CA ARG A 108 -8.58 17.54 1.33
C ARG A 108 -7.18 17.38 0.76
N ALA A 109 -6.91 16.25 0.13
CA ALA A 109 -5.62 16.00 -0.50
C ALA A 109 -5.47 16.80 -1.80
N GLY A 110 -6.58 17.05 -2.51
CA GLY A 110 -6.60 17.85 -3.74
C GLY A 110 -6.18 19.31 -3.55
N GLU A 111 -6.51 19.91 -2.41
CA GLU A 111 -6.22 21.31 -2.05
C GLU A 111 -4.87 21.48 -1.32
N SER A 112 -4.27 20.39 -0.82
CA SER A 112 -3.05 20.43 -0.02
C SER A 112 -1.80 20.74 -0.85
N SER A 113 -0.87 21.51 -0.28
CA SER A 113 0.48 21.73 -0.84
C SER A 113 1.28 20.43 -0.94
N ALA A 114 0.94 19.41 -0.14
CA ALA A 114 1.58 18.09 -0.14
C ALA A 114 1.18 17.20 -1.32
N ARG A 115 0.30 17.66 -2.23
CA ARG A 115 -0.17 16.86 -3.37
C ARG A 115 0.94 16.28 -4.25
N PRO A 116 2.07 16.97 -4.55
CA PRO A 116 3.17 16.37 -5.28
C PRO A 116 3.78 15.17 -4.54
N LEU A 117 3.93 15.26 -3.21
CA LEU A 117 4.44 14.16 -2.39
C LEU A 117 3.50 12.96 -2.41
N ILE A 118 2.18 13.21 -2.33
CA ILE A 118 1.16 12.16 -2.45
C ILE A 118 1.25 11.46 -3.81
N ARG A 119 1.54 12.19 -4.90
CA ARG A 119 1.74 11.58 -6.23
C ARG A 119 2.99 10.69 -6.29
N VAL A 120 4.10 11.15 -5.72
CA VAL A 120 5.35 10.36 -5.65
C VAL A 120 5.15 9.09 -4.83
N TRP A 121 4.49 9.21 -3.68
CA TRP A 121 4.12 8.05 -2.88
C TRP A 121 3.17 7.10 -3.64
N ALA A 122 2.13 7.65 -4.29
CA ALA A 122 1.19 6.86 -5.08
C ALA A 122 1.89 6.10 -6.21
N THR A 123 2.85 6.72 -6.92
CA THR A 123 3.66 6.03 -7.93
C THR A 123 4.48 4.90 -7.32
N LEU A 124 5.09 5.12 -6.15
CA LEU A 124 5.90 4.11 -5.47
C LEU A 124 5.06 2.89 -5.08
N VAL A 125 3.90 3.08 -4.43
CA VAL A 125 3.03 1.95 -4.03
C VAL A 125 2.38 1.26 -5.23
N THR A 126 2.12 1.98 -6.32
CA THR A 126 1.65 1.41 -7.59
C THR A 126 2.68 0.45 -8.17
N ILE A 127 3.95 0.88 -8.25
CA ILE A 127 5.06 0.02 -8.71
C ILE A 127 5.19 -1.19 -7.77
N GLY A 128 5.26 -0.95 -6.46
CA GLY A 128 5.35 -2.03 -5.48
C GLY A 128 4.21 -3.04 -5.60
N SER A 129 2.97 -2.59 -5.79
CA SER A 129 1.80 -3.47 -5.93
C SER A 129 1.89 -4.35 -7.18
N ILE A 130 2.42 -3.83 -8.28
CA ILE A 130 2.67 -4.62 -9.50
C ILE A 130 3.74 -5.67 -9.22
N LEU A 131 4.86 -5.29 -8.58
CA LEU A 131 5.93 -6.21 -8.24
C LEU A 131 5.45 -7.33 -7.31
N ALA A 132 4.69 -6.99 -6.27
CA ALA A 132 4.10 -7.95 -5.34
C ALA A 132 3.15 -8.92 -6.06
N PHE A 133 2.31 -8.40 -6.97
CA PHE A 133 1.42 -9.24 -7.78
C PHE A 133 2.22 -10.23 -8.64
N VAL A 134 3.25 -9.75 -9.34
CA VAL A 134 4.10 -10.59 -10.19
C VAL A 134 4.81 -11.66 -9.35
N SER A 135 5.29 -11.32 -8.15
CA SER A 135 5.89 -12.30 -7.23
C SER A 135 4.90 -13.41 -6.87
N VAL A 136 3.67 -13.06 -6.48
CA VAL A 136 2.63 -14.03 -6.12
C VAL A 136 2.22 -14.89 -7.33
N ALA A 137 2.09 -14.30 -8.50
CA ALA A 137 1.77 -15.03 -9.73
C ALA A 137 2.87 -16.02 -10.10
N LYS A 138 4.15 -15.61 -10.02
CA LYS A 138 5.31 -16.51 -10.24
C LYS A 138 5.34 -17.66 -9.24
N LEU A 139 5.04 -17.39 -7.97
CA LEU A 139 4.92 -18.44 -6.96
C LEU A 139 3.80 -19.42 -7.31
N GLY A 140 2.65 -18.92 -7.74
CA GLY A 140 1.55 -19.74 -8.24
C GLY A 140 1.97 -20.67 -9.39
N THR A 141 2.72 -20.16 -10.37
CA THR A 141 3.20 -20.99 -11.49
C THR A 141 4.24 -22.02 -11.07
N LEU A 142 5.15 -21.69 -10.15
CA LEU A 142 6.13 -22.64 -9.61
C LEU A 142 5.44 -23.81 -8.89
N VAL A 143 4.41 -23.53 -8.09
CA VAL A 143 3.63 -24.58 -7.40
C VAL A 143 2.87 -25.46 -8.41
N ALA A 144 2.34 -24.87 -9.48
CA ALA A 144 1.65 -25.60 -10.54
C ALA A 144 2.60 -26.47 -11.38
N ALA A 145 3.83 -25.99 -11.65
CA ALA A 145 4.78 -26.60 -12.59
C ALA A 145 5.60 -27.77 -12.05
N GLY A 146 5.53 -28.10 -10.76
CA GLY A 146 6.15 -29.33 -10.25
C GLY A 146 5.71 -30.58 -11.03
N ASP A 147 6.50 -31.64 -11.02
CA ASP A 147 6.17 -32.92 -11.69
C ASP A 147 5.31 -33.80 -10.75
N PRO A 148 4.17 -34.39 -11.17
CA PRO A 148 3.37 -35.26 -10.30
C PRO A 148 4.04 -36.60 -10.00
N ASP A 149 5.06 -36.99 -10.78
CA ASP A 149 5.72 -38.29 -10.66
C ASP A 149 6.94 -38.32 -9.73
N THR A 150 7.40 -37.17 -9.21
CA THR A 150 8.35 -37.15 -8.10
C THR A 150 7.65 -37.59 -6.82
N THR A 151 7.66 -38.90 -6.60
CA THR A 151 7.47 -39.61 -5.34
C THR A 151 8.55 -39.22 -4.32
N MET A 152 8.73 -37.92 -4.08
CA MET A 152 9.32 -37.44 -2.83
C MET A 152 8.30 -37.82 -1.75
N ALA A 153 8.75 -38.63 -0.81
CA ALA A 153 7.98 -39.09 0.33
C ALA A 153 7.17 -37.92 0.92
N HIS A 154 5.95 -38.22 1.36
CA HIS A 154 5.13 -37.38 2.21
C HIS A 154 5.92 -36.93 3.46
N GLU A 155 6.75 -35.91 3.34
CA GLU A 155 7.00 -34.98 4.42
C GLU A 155 6.01 -33.85 4.18
N ASP A 156 4.83 -33.99 4.80
CA ASP A 156 3.94 -32.85 4.98
C ASP A 156 4.80 -31.71 5.54
N CYS A 157 4.73 -30.52 4.93
CA CYS A 157 5.41 -29.34 5.48
C CYS A 157 4.96 -29.08 6.94
N GLU A 158 3.81 -29.64 7.35
CA GLU A 158 3.38 -29.75 8.74
C GLU A 158 4.39 -30.55 9.60
N GLY A 159 5.24 -29.83 10.32
CA GLY A 159 6.14 -30.40 11.32
C GLY A 159 7.60 -30.52 10.86
N ILE A 160 7.95 -30.02 9.67
CA ILE A 160 9.35 -29.77 9.33
C ILE A 160 9.83 -28.59 10.17
N TRP A 161 10.61 -28.91 11.19
CA TRP A 161 11.28 -27.94 12.04
C TRP A 161 12.57 -27.51 11.33
N MET A 162 12.63 -26.27 10.85
CA MET A 162 13.91 -25.68 10.48
C MET A 162 14.56 -25.11 11.74
N ASP A 163 15.84 -25.42 11.92
CA ASP A 163 16.66 -24.87 12.99
C ASP A 163 16.76 -23.35 12.76
N GLU A 164 16.24 -22.54 13.68
CA GLU A 164 16.28 -21.07 13.56
C GLU A 164 17.71 -20.54 13.46
N LEU A 165 18.74 -21.33 13.79
CA LEU A 165 20.12 -20.92 13.62
C LEU A 165 20.48 -20.65 12.15
N ASP A 166 19.87 -21.38 11.22
CA ASP A 166 20.10 -21.23 9.78
C ASP A 166 19.27 -20.07 9.17
N VAL A 167 18.28 -19.54 9.89
CA VAL A 167 17.33 -18.52 9.38
C VAL A 167 17.40 -17.20 10.16
N PHE A 168 17.65 -17.24 11.48
CA PHE A 168 17.52 -16.13 12.44
C PHE A 168 18.62 -16.04 13.51
N GLY A 169 19.43 -17.08 13.73
CA GLY A 169 20.47 -17.09 14.77
C GLY A 169 19.95 -17.22 16.22
N ALA A 170 18.71 -17.66 16.41
CA ALA A 170 18.11 -18.01 17.70
C ALA A 170 17.72 -19.50 17.73
N ALA A 171 17.32 -20.03 18.89
CA ALA A 171 17.17 -21.47 19.12
C ALA A 171 15.71 -21.90 19.39
N GLU A 172 14.75 -21.43 18.59
CA GLU A 172 13.38 -21.95 18.59
C GLU A 172 13.01 -22.54 17.22
N ASN A 173 12.04 -23.45 17.17
CA ASN A 173 11.68 -24.13 15.93
C ASN A 173 10.51 -23.40 15.23
N VAL A 174 10.63 -23.08 13.94
CA VAL A 174 9.57 -22.40 13.16
C VAL A 174 8.66 -23.41 12.45
N ILE A 175 7.35 -23.20 12.53
CA ILE A 175 6.35 -23.99 11.81
C ILE A 175 6.28 -23.52 10.35
N VAL A 176 6.57 -24.42 9.43
CA VAL A 176 6.46 -24.22 7.99
C VAL A 176 5.03 -24.58 7.54
N LEU A 177 4.37 -23.72 6.76
CA LEU A 177 3.01 -23.98 6.27
C LEU A 177 3.02 -24.44 4.81
N GLY A 178 2.24 -25.48 4.53
CA GLY A 178 1.98 -25.94 3.17
C GLY A 178 0.95 -25.08 2.43
N LEU A 179 1.39 -24.27 1.46
CA LEU A 179 0.49 -23.58 0.53
C LEU A 179 0.30 -24.38 -0.75
N THR A 180 -0.95 -24.69 -1.07
CA THR A 180 -1.34 -25.48 -2.24
C THR A 180 -1.74 -24.56 -3.41
N GLY A 181 -1.47 -24.94 -4.66
CA GLY A 181 -1.63 -24.05 -5.83
C GLY A 181 -3.03 -23.41 -6.03
N TRP A 182 -4.11 -24.13 -5.72
CA TRP A 182 -5.48 -23.57 -5.80
C TRP A 182 -5.71 -22.38 -4.85
N LYS A 183 -4.97 -22.32 -3.73
CA LYS A 183 -5.03 -21.23 -2.76
C LYS A 183 -4.35 -19.97 -3.30
N PHE A 184 -3.24 -20.12 -4.02
CA PHE A 184 -2.58 -19.02 -4.72
C PHE A 184 -3.46 -18.44 -5.82
N ALA A 185 -4.09 -19.28 -6.64
CA ALA A 185 -5.03 -18.81 -7.66
C ALA A 185 -6.23 -18.07 -7.03
N TRP A 186 -6.75 -18.57 -5.91
CA TRP A 186 -7.81 -17.88 -5.16
C TRP A 186 -7.36 -16.50 -4.68
N LEU A 187 -6.16 -16.41 -4.09
CA LEU A 187 -5.59 -15.17 -3.56
C LEU A 187 -5.28 -14.16 -4.69
N GLU A 188 -4.67 -14.63 -5.76
CA GLU A 188 -4.36 -13.83 -6.95
C GLU A 188 -5.64 -13.20 -7.52
N HIS A 189 -6.71 -13.98 -7.64
CA HIS A 189 -7.97 -13.48 -8.19
C HIS A 189 -8.75 -12.58 -7.21
N ARG A 190 -8.73 -12.87 -5.90
CA ARG A 190 -9.53 -12.13 -4.90
C ARG A 190 -8.82 -10.89 -4.35
N VAL A 191 -7.50 -10.91 -4.27
CA VAL A 191 -6.69 -9.83 -3.68
C VAL A 191 -5.85 -9.14 -4.75
N GLY A 192 -5.18 -9.91 -5.61
CA GLY A 192 -4.29 -9.38 -6.65
C GLY A 192 -5.02 -8.58 -7.74
N VAL A 193 -6.01 -9.18 -8.39
CA VAL A 193 -6.74 -8.55 -9.52
C VAL A 193 -7.42 -7.23 -9.11
N PRO A 194 -8.15 -7.15 -7.99
CA PRO A 194 -8.66 -5.87 -7.50
C PRO A 194 -7.58 -4.81 -7.30
N SER A 195 -6.46 -5.19 -6.70
CA SER A 195 -5.33 -4.28 -6.45
C SER A 195 -4.77 -3.71 -7.76
N LEU A 196 -4.66 -4.54 -8.81
CA LEU A 196 -4.25 -4.10 -10.15
C LEU A 196 -5.27 -3.16 -10.82
N LEU A 197 -6.57 -3.44 -10.65
CA LEU A 197 -7.61 -2.55 -11.18
C LEU A 197 -7.48 -1.14 -10.56
N PHE A 198 -7.32 -1.06 -9.23
CA PHE A 198 -7.08 0.22 -8.58
C PHE A 198 -5.71 0.82 -8.93
N THR A 199 -4.69 0.00 -9.22
CA THR A 199 -3.39 0.46 -9.70
C THR A 199 -3.54 1.23 -11.01
N ALA A 200 -4.33 0.70 -11.95
CA ALA A 200 -4.65 1.40 -13.19
C ALA A 200 -5.39 2.73 -12.94
N ILE A 201 -6.37 2.73 -12.03
CA ILE A 201 -7.12 3.94 -11.65
C ILE A 201 -6.21 4.98 -10.97
N ALA A 202 -5.28 4.55 -10.10
CA ALA A 202 -4.31 5.42 -9.44
C ALA A 202 -3.39 6.08 -10.47
N LEU A 203 -2.90 5.33 -11.47
CA LEU A 203 -2.09 5.86 -12.57
C LEU A 203 -2.81 6.96 -13.35
N LEU A 204 -4.12 6.80 -13.61
CA LEU A 204 -4.92 7.87 -14.21
C LEU A 204 -4.97 9.12 -13.30
N GLY A 205 -5.15 8.93 -11.98
CA GLY A 205 -5.15 10.02 -11.00
C GLY A 205 -3.80 10.75 -10.86
N ILE A 206 -2.70 10.03 -11.00
CA ILE A 206 -1.34 10.57 -11.01
C ILE A 206 -1.13 11.44 -12.26
N SER A 207 -1.57 10.92 -13.41
CA SER A 207 -1.38 11.52 -14.73
C SER A 207 -2.30 12.71 -15.00
N ALA A 208 -3.41 12.83 -14.26
CA ALA A 208 -4.35 13.92 -14.42
C ALA A 208 -3.66 15.29 -14.29
N PRO A 209 -3.80 16.19 -15.28
CA PRO A 209 -3.13 17.48 -15.27
C PRO A 209 -3.53 18.25 -14.01
N LYS A 210 -2.54 18.93 -13.39
CA LYS A 210 -2.87 19.86 -12.30
C LYS A 210 -3.85 20.85 -12.88
N LYS A 211 -5.07 20.90 -12.34
CA LYS A 211 -6.02 21.98 -12.59
C LYS A 211 -5.32 23.25 -12.09
N ARG A 212 -4.51 23.88 -12.95
CA ARG A 212 -3.83 25.14 -12.67
C ARG A 212 -4.96 26.04 -12.22
N ARG A 213 -4.89 26.54 -10.98
CA ARG A 213 -5.80 27.59 -10.51
C ARG A 213 -5.67 28.74 -11.49
N ALA A 214 -6.53 28.75 -12.51
CA ALA A 214 -6.70 29.84 -13.46
C ALA A 214 -7.16 31.13 -12.75
N THR A 215 -7.44 31.03 -11.44
CA THR A 215 -7.87 32.11 -10.57
C THR A 215 -6.75 33.07 -10.14
N ALA A 216 -5.46 32.72 -10.30
CA ALA A 216 -4.36 33.59 -9.85
C ALA A 216 -3.79 34.54 -10.92
N ARG A 217 -4.31 34.50 -12.16
CA ARG A 217 -3.86 35.39 -13.25
C ARG A 217 -5.00 36.20 -13.87
N ARG A 218 -6.04 36.45 -13.09
CA ARG A 218 -7.09 37.41 -13.43
C ARG A 218 -6.88 38.79 -12.78
N VAL A 219 -5.74 38.98 -12.09
CA VAL A 219 -5.43 40.22 -11.37
C VAL A 219 -4.58 41.19 -12.20
N ASP A 220 -3.93 40.76 -13.29
CA ASP A 220 -3.05 41.65 -14.09
C ASP A 220 -3.41 41.73 -15.59
N MET A 221 -4.57 41.22 -16.01
CA MET A 221 -5.07 41.37 -17.38
C MET A 221 -6.36 42.18 -17.38
N GLU A 222 -6.31 43.34 -16.75
CA GLU A 222 -7.15 44.46 -17.14
C GLU A 222 -6.42 45.16 -18.30
N HIS A 223 -7.16 45.50 -19.37
CA HIS A 223 -6.71 46.21 -20.56
C HIS A 223 -6.29 45.39 -21.80
N ASN A 224 -7.21 44.58 -22.34
CA ASN A 224 -7.33 44.51 -23.81
C ASN A 224 -8.78 44.19 -24.22
N PRO A 225 -9.59 45.20 -24.62
CA PRO A 225 -10.88 44.95 -25.22
C PRO A 225 -10.64 44.56 -26.69
N HIS A 226 -11.18 43.41 -27.14
CA HIS A 226 -11.31 42.95 -28.54
C HIS A 226 -10.77 41.56 -28.87
N GLU A 227 -10.66 40.64 -27.91
CA GLU A 227 -10.52 39.21 -28.26
C GLU A 227 -11.81 38.44 -27.97
N ILE A 228 -12.61 38.26 -29.03
CA ILE A 228 -13.75 37.33 -29.08
C ILE A 228 -13.15 35.91 -29.09
N SER A 229 -12.76 35.43 -27.91
CA SER A 229 -12.31 34.04 -27.74
C SER A 229 -13.52 33.16 -27.45
N VAL A 230 -13.62 32.11 -28.26
CA VAL A 230 -14.78 31.24 -28.47
C VAL A 230 -15.16 30.44 -27.22
N ASP A 231 -16.46 30.45 -26.92
CA ASP A 231 -17.16 29.83 -25.79
C ASP A 231 -17.22 28.28 -25.83
N GLU A 232 -16.45 27.60 -26.69
CA GLU A 232 -16.52 26.13 -26.85
C GLU A 232 -16.10 25.35 -25.58
N HIS A 233 -15.21 25.93 -24.78
CA HIS A 233 -14.74 25.29 -23.54
C HIS A 233 -15.81 25.27 -22.43
N SER A 234 -16.72 26.25 -22.42
CA SER A 234 -17.77 26.32 -21.39
C SER A 234 -18.86 25.27 -21.62
N ALA A 235 -19.20 24.98 -22.89
CA ALA A 235 -20.14 23.95 -23.29
C ALA A 235 -19.67 22.53 -22.92
N LEU A 236 -18.41 22.19 -23.23
CA LEU A 236 -17.84 20.86 -22.91
C LEU A 236 -17.73 20.66 -21.39
N GLN A 237 -17.35 21.70 -20.65
CA GLN A 237 -17.22 21.63 -19.20
C GLN A 237 -18.57 21.43 -18.49
N SER A 238 -19.66 21.97 -19.05
CA SER A 238 -21.01 21.76 -18.53
C SER A 238 -21.48 20.31 -18.65
N GLN A 239 -21.15 19.64 -19.76
CA GLN A 239 -21.46 18.22 -20.02
C GLN A 239 -20.65 17.25 -19.14
N LEU A 240 -19.42 17.61 -18.80
CA LEU A 240 -18.53 16.81 -17.94
C LEU A 240 -18.89 16.86 -16.45
N HIS A 241 -19.61 17.89 -16.02
CA HIS A 241 -19.98 18.07 -14.62
C HIS A 241 -20.86 16.96 -14.03
N PRO A 242 -21.97 16.50 -14.67
CA PRO A 242 -22.76 15.38 -14.16
C PRO A 242 -21.96 14.08 -14.10
N ILE A 243 -21.14 13.79 -15.12
CA ILE A 243 -20.30 12.59 -15.17
C ILE A 243 -19.31 12.58 -14.00
N LYS A 244 -18.69 13.73 -13.72
CA LYS A 244 -17.76 13.88 -12.59
C LYS A 244 -18.45 13.62 -11.25
N LYS A 245 -19.67 14.13 -11.04
CA LYS A 245 -20.44 13.86 -9.82
C LYS A 245 -20.81 12.39 -9.67
N VAL A 246 -21.27 11.75 -10.74
CA VAL A 246 -21.58 10.31 -10.72
C VAL A 246 -20.34 9.49 -10.40
N PHE A 247 -19.20 9.83 -11.02
CA PHE A 247 -17.93 9.17 -10.76
C PHE A 247 -17.44 9.37 -9.32
N GLU A 248 -17.57 10.57 -8.76
CA GLU A 248 -17.24 10.83 -7.36
C GLU A 248 -18.12 9.99 -6.42
N VAL A 249 -19.45 9.97 -6.62
CA VAL A 249 -20.38 9.15 -5.82
C VAL A 249 -20.04 7.66 -5.93
N LEU A 250 -19.72 7.20 -7.14
CA LEU A 250 -19.31 5.81 -7.36
C LEU A 250 -18.03 5.49 -6.59
N LEU A 251 -17.01 6.36 -6.65
CA LEU A 251 -15.78 6.19 -5.88
C LEU A 251 -16.04 6.16 -4.36
N TRP A 252 -16.95 7.00 -3.86
CA TRP A 252 -17.38 7.03 -2.46
C TRP A 252 -17.95 5.70 -1.96
N LEU A 253 -18.60 4.94 -2.83
CA LEU A 253 -19.16 3.62 -2.48
C LEU A 253 -18.15 2.49 -2.75
N VAL A 254 -17.49 2.52 -3.90
CA VAL A 254 -16.63 1.44 -4.38
C VAL A 254 -15.33 1.36 -3.58
N VAL A 255 -14.70 2.48 -3.24
CA VAL A 255 -13.41 2.48 -2.52
C VAL A 255 -13.52 1.82 -1.14
N PRO A 256 -14.46 2.20 -0.24
CA PRO A 256 -14.60 1.53 1.05
C PRO A 256 -15.01 0.06 0.92
N ALA A 257 -15.93 -0.26 0.00
CA ALA A 257 -16.38 -1.63 -0.22
C ALA A 257 -15.22 -2.54 -0.65
N MET A 258 -14.35 -2.04 -1.53
CA MET A 258 -13.19 -2.80 -2.01
C MET A 258 -12.10 -2.93 -0.94
N ALA A 259 -11.89 -1.91 -0.11
CA ALA A 259 -11.00 -2.02 1.05
C ALA A 259 -11.50 -3.08 2.03
N ILE A 260 -12.80 -3.10 2.33
CA ILE A 260 -13.41 -4.12 3.19
C ILE A 260 -13.27 -5.51 2.56
N LEU A 261 -13.54 -5.64 1.25
CA LEU A 261 -13.41 -6.92 0.54
C LEU A 261 -11.98 -7.47 0.64
N LEU A 262 -10.96 -6.62 0.45
CA LEU A 262 -9.56 -7.01 0.58
C LEU A 262 -9.23 -7.48 1.99
N ILE A 263 -9.59 -6.69 3.00
CA ILE A 263 -9.35 -7.03 4.42
C ILE A 263 -10.03 -8.36 4.75
N VAL A 264 -11.31 -8.50 4.44
CA VAL A 264 -12.08 -9.73 4.74
C VAL A 264 -11.52 -10.93 3.97
N SER A 265 -11.15 -10.77 2.70
CA SER A 265 -10.59 -11.87 1.91
C SER A 265 -9.26 -12.33 2.48
N THR A 266 -8.39 -11.40 2.90
CA THR A 266 -7.11 -11.76 3.49
C THR A 266 -7.27 -12.37 4.88
N GLU A 267 -8.16 -11.83 5.73
CA GLU A 267 -8.44 -12.44 7.04
C GLU A 267 -9.07 -13.82 6.90
N GLN A 268 -10.00 -14.02 5.96
CA GLN A 268 -10.56 -15.34 5.66
C GLN A 268 -9.48 -16.30 5.17
N TYR A 269 -8.58 -15.84 4.29
CA TYR A 269 -7.45 -16.63 3.83
C TYR A 269 -6.57 -17.05 4.99
N LEU A 270 -6.16 -16.10 5.84
CA LEU A 270 -5.34 -16.39 7.00
C LEU A 270 -6.07 -17.36 7.93
N LEU A 271 -7.28 -17.06 8.37
CA LEU A 271 -8.05 -17.95 9.27
C LEU A 271 -8.27 -19.37 8.71
N THR A 272 -8.50 -19.50 7.41
CA THR A 272 -8.71 -20.82 6.78
C THR A 272 -7.41 -21.60 6.56
N MET A 273 -6.30 -20.91 6.32
CA MET A 273 -4.99 -21.55 6.10
C MET A 273 -4.17 -21.71 7.37
N SER A 274 -4.51 -20.98 8.42
CA SER A 274 -3.63 -20.75 9.56
C SER A 274 -4.13 -21.33 10.88
N SER A 275 -4.95 -22.38 10.88
CA SER A 275 -5.33 -23.03 12.15
C SER A 275 -4.11 -23.46 12.99
N HIS A 276 -2.94 -23.60 12.34
CA HIS A 276 -1.64 -23.90 12.94
C HIS A 276 -0.58 -22.81 12.83
N ILE A 277 -0.86 -21.61 12.28
CA ILE A 277 0.09 -20.49 12.45
C ILE A 277 0.02 -20.15 13.94
N PRO A 278 1.10 -20.31 14.72
CA PRO A 278 1.10 -19.89 16.10
C PRO A 278 0.78 -18.40 16.06
N SER A 279 -0.41 -18.02 16.51
CA SER A 279 -0.92 -16.64 16.48
C SER A 279 -0.17 -15.73 17.45
N VAL A 280 1.04 -16.11 17.85
CA VAL A 280 1.63 -15.66 19.09
C VAL A 280 3.16 -15.66 19.01
N GLU A 281 3.69 -14.78 18.15
CA GLU A 281 4.55 -13.79 18.82
C GLU A 281 3.67 -13.21 19.94
N LYS A 282 4.05 -13.42 21.20
CA LYS A 282 3.30 -12.88 22.35
C LYS A 282 2.99 -11.42 22.04
N MET A 283 1.81 -10.92 22.44
CA MET A 283 1.50 -9.48 22.30
C MET A 283 2.58 -8.60 22.92
N SER A 284 3.44 -9.13 23.80
CA SER A 284 4.62 -8.46 24.36
C SER A 284 5.88 -8.46 23.46
N SER A 285 5.87 -9.09 22.29
CA SER A 285 7.04 -9.11 21.39
C SER A 285 7.30 -7.72 20.86
N VAL A 286 8.56 -7.29 20.97
CA VAL A 286 9.04 -5.96 20.54
C VAL A 286 8.75 -5.73 19.05
N GLY A 287 8.78 -6.80 18.25
CA GLY A 287 8.48 -6.76 16.80
C GLY A 287 7.06 -6.28 16.48
N GLN A 288 6.08 -6.52 17.35
CA GLN A 288 4.69 -6.08 17.15
C GLN A 288 4.50 -4.59 17.51
N TRP A 289 5.23 -4.11 18.51
CA TRP A 289 5.11 -2.73 19.00
C TRP A 289 5.92 -1.73 18.18
N GLY A 290 6.95 -2.17 17.43
CA GLY A 290 7.79 -1.27 16.63
C GLY A 290 6.97 -0.37 15.69
N VAL A 291 5.90 -0.91 15.12
CA VAL A 291 4.97 -0.17 14.24
C VAL A 291 4.19 0.91 14.99
N TRP A 292 3.74 0.59 16.20
CA TRP A 292 3.01 1.52 17.06
C TRP A 292 3.93 2.58 17.64
N ALA A 293 5.15 2.22 18.00
CA ALA A 293 6.17 3.17 18.45
C ALA A 293 6.54 4.16 17.34
N ALA A 294 6.78 3.68 16.12
CA ALA A 294 7.05 4.55 14.96
C ALA A 294 5.88 5.50 14.67
N THR A 295 4.65 4.99 14.72
CA THR A 295 3.45 5.82 14.53
C THR A 295 3.27 6.82 15.66
N GLY A 296 3.52 6.40 16.91
CA GLY A 296 3.52 7.27 18.08
C GLY A 296 4.53 8.41 17.94
N ALA A 297 5.75 8.12 17.47
CA ALA A 297 6.76 9.15 17.22
C ALA A 297 6.30 10.16 16.16
N VAL A 298 5.69 9.71 15.07
CA VAL A 298 5.10 10.58 14.04
C VAL A 298 3.94 11.43 14.60
N LEU A 299 3.08 10.83 15.44
CA LEU A 299 1.99 11.54 16.11
C LEU A 299 2.53 12.62 17.06
N VAL A 300 3.55 12.31 17.84
CA VAL A 300 4.20 13.27 18.76
C VAL A 300 4.86 14.41 17.96
N ALA A 301 5.62 14.10 16.91
CA ALA A 301 6.25 15.12 16.07
C ALA A 301 5.22 16.04 15.40
N THR A 302 4.12 15.48 14.88
CA THR A 302 3.03 16.27 14.28
C THR A 302 2.29 17.11 15.31
N LEU A 303 2.08 16.61 16.53
CA LEU A 303 1.49 17.37 17.63
C LEU A 303 2.38 18.53 18.05
N ILE A 304 3.69 18.29 18.24
CA ILE A 304 4.67 19.34 18.58
C ILE A 304 4.66 20.45 17.53
N ASN A 305 4.68 20.07 16.24
CA ASN A 305 4.62 21.04 15.14
C ASN A 305 3.31 21.84 15.16
N ALA A 306 2.16 21.20 15.41
CA ALA A 306 0.87 21.88 15.50
C ALA A 306 0.79 22.83 16.70
N VAL A 307 1.34 22.45 17.86
CA VAL A 307 1.41 23.29 19.06
C VAL A 307 2.33 24.48 18.82
N ARG A 308 3.49 24.28 18.19
CA ARG A 308 4.43 25.37 17.82
C ARG A 308 3.79 26.38 16.86
N GLU A 309 3.04 25.90 15.87
CA GLU A 309 2.27 26.73 14.94
C GLU A 309 1.22 27.57 15.70
N LYS A 310 0.46 26.93 16.60
CA LYS A 310 -0.56 27.62 17.42
C LYS A 310 0.02 28.66 18.37
N MET A 311 1.22 28.43 18.91
CA MET A 311 1.91 29.37 19.79
C MET A 311 2.59 30.52 19.04
N GLY A 312 2.50 30.59 17.71
CA GLY A 312 3.11 31.67 16.92
C GLY A 312 4.65 31.63 16.88
N LEU A 313 5.28 30.57 17.39
CA LEU A 313 6.74 30.40 17.46
C LEU A 313 7.41 30.11 16.11
N GLN A 314 6.67 30.24 15.00
CA GLN A 314 7.19 29.98 13.65
C GLN A 314 7.51 31.26 12.87
N LYS A 315 7.44 32.45 13.49
CA LYS A 315 7.44 33.73 12.78
C LYS A 315 8.71 34.58 12.85
N GLU A 316 9.80 34.09 13.43
CA GLU A 316 11.07 34.84 13.44
C GLU A 316 12.20 34.00 12.85
N GLY A 317 12.74 34.42 11.70
CA GLY A 317 14.00 33.86 11.21
C GLY A 317 14.06 33.43 9.75
N MET A 318 13.36 34.09 8.83
CA MET A 318 13.83 34.11 7.44
C MET A 318 13.37 35.41 6.77
N LYS A 319 13.92 36.54 7.24
CA LYS A 319 14.03 37.70 6.35
C LYS A 319 14.95 37.25 5.21
N PRO A 320 14.49 37.25 3.94
CA PRO A 320 15.43 37.09 2.84
C PRO A 320 16.49 38.17 3.02
N VAL A 321 17.75 37.74 3.15
CA VAL A 321 18.89 38.63 3.13
C VAL A 321 18.75 39.44 1.85
N GLY A 322 18.48 40.73 2.01
CA GLY A 322 18.29 41.64 0.91
C GLY A 322 19.51 41.58 0.01
N ASP A 323 19.27 41.15 -1.22
CA ASP A 323 20.23 41.24 -2.31
C ASP A 323 20.39 42.73 -2.63
N LYS A 324 21.29 43.39 -1.89
CA LYS A 324 21.84 44.68 -2.27
C LYS A 324 22.96 44.40 -3.25
N SER A 325 22.69 44.54 -4.53
CA SER A 325 23.71 44.79 -5.54
C SER A 325 23.16 45.69 -6.63
N ASP A 326 22.83 46.92 -6.22
CA ASP A 326 23.00 48.07 -7.09
C ASP A 326 24.51 48.36 -7.19
N THR A 327 25.14 47.96 -8.29
CA THR A 327 26.37 48.63 -8.74
C THR A 327 26.29 48.86 -10.23
N VAL A 328 25.69 50.02 -10.55
CA VAL A 328 25.95 50.75 -11.78
C VAL A 328 27.43 51.12 -11.79
N ILE A 329 28.18 50.63 -12.77
CA ILE A 329 29.44 51.25 -13.20
C ILE A 329 29.28 51.52 -14.70
N ILE A 330 29.15 52.83 -14.96
CA ILE A 330 29.37 53.65 -16.16
C ILE A 330 29.69 52.89 -17.45
#